data_AF-A0AA39KA94-F1
#
_entry.id   AF-A0AA39KA94-F1
#
_cell.length_a   1.000
_cell.length_b   1.000
_cell.length_c   1.000
_cell.angle_alpha   90.00
_cell.angle_beta   90.00
_cell.angle_gamma   90.00
#
_symmetry.space_group_name_H-M   'P 1'
#
loop_
_entity.id
_entity.type
_entity.pdbx_description
1 polymer ?
#
loop_
_entity_poly.entity_id
_entity_poly.type
_entity_poly.pdbx_seq_one_letter_code
_entity_poly.pdbx_strand_id
1 'polypeptide(L)'
;MDSSAVNANISVDDFDSILLYSPDQSVWTTPDPSSSDFNAASSQWWMGTYHATETINASISFNFTGPAIYIYGNSGPNYGSYEVTIDSNTTTLSAYSSSNASLPHLLYGSNALEYANHTLTLKNVGAKGSDGGGNGFLFDFLQMTVQLAPEGATVTNRTLQETDSSITYTGVWGNNTSPAFSGGGSTYTNENLASFSLNFQGSAIYVFGDKKNDHREYNVYLDNGTAQTFNGTSGCGGAFGQTCEQQQPCLKFFASNLGGSVHSLKIENLAGVNQSYFDFDSIVLSVPSEYAPRELSNSSPSSNASATSSSTSSTSTSPSNGVNPLMAWNPMLLLFMAFIYLLKPRLH
;
A
#
# COMPACT_ATOMS: atom_id res chain seq x y z
N MET A 1 -5.27 10.53 -15.04
CA MET A 1 -6.26 9.46 -14.76
C MET A 1 -7.30 9.45 -15.86
N ASP A 2 -7.63 8.26 -16.39
CA ASP A 2 -8.79 8.09 -17.28
C ASP A 2 -10.03 7.87 -16.41
N SER A 3 -10.91 8.86 -16.38
CA SER A 3 -12.09 8.83 -15.52
C SER A 3 -13.23 7.98 -16.07
N SER A 4 -13.18 7.54 -17.33
CA SER A 4 -14.24 6.70 -17.90
C SER A 4 -14.00 5.21 -17.68
N ALA A 5 -12.75 4.82 -17.45
CA ALA A 5 -12.37 3.47 -17.05
C ALA A 5 -12.91 3.05 -15.67
N VAL A 6 -12.98 1.75 -15.41
CA VAL A 6 -13.31 1.22 -14.08
C VAL A 6 -12.07 1.33 -13.19
N ASN A 7 -12.03 2.36 -12.37
CA ASN A 7 -10.97 2.60 -11.39
C ASN A 7 -11.37 2.10 -10.00
N ALA A 8 -10.38 1.65 -9.22
CA ALA A 8 -10.55 1.27 -7.82
C ALA A 8 -9.50 1.95 -6.94
N ASN A 9 -9.91 2.36 -5.75
CA ASN A 9 -9.00 2.81 -4.71
C ASN A 9 -8.60 1.60 -3.85
N ILE A 10 -7.30 1.37 -3.75
CA ILE A 10 -6.70 0.30 -2.96
C ILE A 10 -6.12 0.92 -1.70
N SER A 11 -6.68 0.57 -0.55
CA SER A 11 -6.10 0.94 0.75
C SER A 11 -4.92 0.02 1.05
N VAL A 12 -3.84 0.62 1.54
CA VAL A 12 -2.67 -0.05 2.09
C VAL A 12 -2.51 0.42 3.53
N ASP A 13 -2.72 -0.52 4.45
CA ASP A 13 -2.72 -0.32 5.90
C ASP A 13 -1.30 -0.24 6.46
N ASP A 14 -1.11 0.39 7.62
CA ASP A 14 0.19 0.52 8.28
C ASP A 14 0.87 -0.82 8.60
N PHE A 15 0.10 -1.91 8.74
CA PHE A 15 0.66 -3.23 8.89
C PHE A 15 1.03 -3.91 7.57
N ASP A 16 0.54 -3.49 6.41
CA ASP A 16 0.71 -4.26 5.16
C ASP A 16 2.19 -4.52 4.81
N SER A 17 2.50 -5.75 4.35
CA SER A 17 3.88 -6.17 4.05
C SER A 17 4.50 -5.46 2.84
N ILE A 18 3.68 -4.79 2.04
CA ILE A 18 4.13 -4.00 0.89
C ILE A 18 4.70 -2.63 1.31
N LEU A 19 4.59 -2.26 2.60
CA LEU A 19 5.27 -1.12 3.19
C LEU A 19 6.63 -1.52 3.77
N LEU A 20 7.65 -0.69 3.52
CA LEU A 20 9.00 -0.86 4.06
C LEU A 20 9.34 0.25 5.05
N TYR A 21 9.59 -0.12 6.30
CA TYR A 21 9.97 0.80 7.38
C TYR A 21 11.50 0.85 7.55
N SER A 22 12.04 2.05 7.76
CA SER A 22 13.47 2.29 7.93
C SER A 22 13.75 3.22 9.14
N PRO A 23 14.88 3.06 9.86
CA PRO A 23 15.93 2.03 9.70
C PRO A 23 15.44 0.60 9.98
N ASP A 24 14.48 0.46 10.89
CA ASP A 24 13.66 -0.73 11.11
C ASP A 24 12.42 -0.33 11.94
N GLN A 25 11.57 -1.28 12.28
CA GLN A 25 10.33 -1.01 13.02
C GLN A 25 10.53 -0.66 14.50
N SER A 26 11.73 -0.84 15.07
CA SER A 26 11.99 -0.56 16.51
C SER A 26 11.86 0.91 16.88
N VAL A 27 11.99 1.82 15.90
CA VAL A 27 11.83 3.27 16.09
C VAL A 27 10.40 3.76 15.88
N TRP A 28 9.47 2.83 15.62
CA TRP A 28 8.06 3.11 15.41
C TRP A 28 7.23 2.57 16.58
N THR A 29 6.17 3.31 16.93
CA THR A 29 5.19 2.93 17.94
C THR A 29 3.83 2.73 17.28
N THR A 30 3.10 1.73 17.75
CA THR A 30 1.75 1.38 17.29
C THR A 30 0.93 0.91 18.49
N PRO A 31 -0.41 0.97 18.48
CA PRO A 31 -1.23 0.14 19.35
C PRO A 31 -0.88 -1.35 19.18
N ASP A 32 -1.07 -2.16 20.22
CA ASP A 32 -0.88 -3.61 20.16
C ASP A 32 -2.17 -4.30 19.68
N PRO A 33 -2.25 -4.75 18.41
CA PRO A 33 -3.45 -5.40 17.89
C PRO A 33 -3.68 -6.81 18.46
N SER A 34 -2.69 -7.39 19.14
CA SER A 34 -2.80 -8.71 19.78
C SER A 34 -3.34 -8.66 21.21
N SER A 35 -3.47 -7.46 21.79
CA SER A 35 -4.03 -7.29 23.12
C SER A 35 -5.50 -7.71 23.17
N SER A 36 -5.90 -8.38 24.25
CA SER A 36 -7.30 -8.75 24.47
C SER A 36 -8.26 -7.57 24.56
N ASP A 37 -7.73 -6.38 24.89
CA ASP A 37 -8.50 -5.14 25.00
C ASP A 37 -8.51 -4.34 23.69
N PHE A 38 -7.82 -4.80 22.64
CA PHE A 38 -7.81 -4.15 21.35
C PHE A 38 -9.15 -4.32 20.64
N ASN A 39 -9.71 -3.19 20.16
CA ASN A 39 -10.93 -3.18 19.39
C ASN A 39 -10.84 -2.15 18.26
N ALA A 40 -10.48 -2.62 17.06
CA ALA A 40 -10.37 -1.82 15.86
C ALA A 40 -11.65 -1.00 15.57
N ALA A 41 -12.84 -1.56 15.80
CA ALA A 41 -14.11 -0.89 15.51
C ALA A 41 -14.39 0.31 16.45
N SER A 42 -13.68 0.41 17.57
CA SER A 42 -13.76 1.56 18.48
C SER A 42 -12.65 2.59 18.27
N SER A 43 -11.72 2.30 17.34
CA SER A 43 -10.62 3.18 16.99
C SER A 43 -11.02 4.16 15.89
N GLN A 44 -10.37 5.32 15.89
CA GLN A 44 -10.48 6.32 14.84
C GLN A 44 -9.51 6.09 13.68
N TRP A 45 -8.58 5.14 13.85
CA TRP A 45 -7.56 4.80 12.85
C TRP A 45 -8.05 3.70 11.92
N TRP A 46 -7.53 3.68 10.70
CA TRP A 46 -7.87 2.64 9.74
C TRP A 46 -7.41 1.28 10.29
N MET A 47 -8.32 0.29 10.25
CA MET A 47 -8.12 -1.05 10.84
C MET A 47 -7.69 -1.07 12.32
N GLY A 48 -7.76 0.07 12.99
CA GLY A 48 -7.51 0.24 14.42
C GLY A 48 -6.08 0.59 14.81
N THR A 49 -5.13 0.57 13.89
CA THR A 49 -3.68 0.76 14.16
C THR A 49 -3.10 1.99 13.49
N TYR A 50 -1.88 2.36 13.85
CA TYR A 50 -1.09 3.40 13.19
C TYR A 50 0.40 3.16 13.50
N HIS A 51 1.29 3.71 12.68
CA HIS A 51 2.73 3.77 12.99
C HIS A 51 3.18 5.21 13.21
N ALA A 52 3.65 5.51 14.43
CA ALA A 52 4.16 6.82 14.81
C ALA A 52 5.65 6.76 15.16
N THR A 53 6.36 7.88 14.98
CA THR A 53 7.78 7.99 15.35
C THR A 53 8.15 9.43 15.69
N GLU A 54 9.11 9.60 16.59
CA GLU A 54 9.81 10.87 16.82
C GLU A 54 11.24 10.85 16.27
N THR A 55 11.63 9.74 15.62
CA THR A 55 12.99 9.55 15.12
C THR A 55 13.14 10.26 13.78
N ILE A 56 13.96 11.32 13.77
CA ILE A 56 14.32 12.03 12.54
C ILE A 56 15.04 11.07 11.59
N ASN A 57 14.69 11.12 10.31
CA ASN A 57 15.09 10.24 9.22
C ASN A 57 14.44 8.85 9.21
N ALA A 58 13.57 8.50 10.17
CA ALA A 58 12.71 7.34 10.01
C ALA A 58 11.82 7.53 8.77
N SER A 59 11.63 6.47 7.99
CA SER A 59 10.88 6.55 6.74
C SER A 59 10.06 5.30 6.42
N ILE A 60 9.03 5.49 5.59
CA ILE A 60 8.19 4.46 4.99
C ILE A 60 8.39 4.53 3.48
N SER A 61 8.66 3.41 2.83
CA SER A 61 8.74 3.32 1.37
C SER A 61 7.71 2.35 0.81
N PHE A 62 7.19 2.67 -0.37
CA PHE A 62 6.13 1.92 -1.04
C PHE A 62 6.24 2.08 -2.56
N ASN A 63 6.14 0.99 -3.31
CA ASN A 63 6.08 1.07 -4.78
C ASN A 63 4.65 0.83 -5.25
N PHE A 64 4.19 1.65 -6.19
CA PHE A 64 2.84 1.53 -6.72
C PHE A 64 2.78 1.76 -8.23
N THR A 65 1.72 1.26 -8.84
CA THR A 65 1.41 1.53 -10.24
C THR A 65 0.05 2.20 -10.30
N GLY A 66 -0.01 3.44 -10.77
CA GLY A 66 -1.29 4.13 -10.88
C GLY A 66 -1.16 5.66 -10.87
N PRO A 67 -2.22 6.38 -11.25
CA PRO A 67 -2.16 7.81 -11.46
C PRO A 67 -2.44 8.64 -10.21
N ALA A 68 -2.74 8.01 -9.07
CA ALA A 68 -3.11 8.71 -7.85
C ALA A 68 -2.67 7.98 -6.58
N ILE A 69 -2.29 8.77 -5.59
CA ILE A 69 -1.97 8.33 -4.23
C ILE A 69 -2.40 9.38 -3.21
N TYR A 70 -2.95 8.93 -2.09
CA TYR A 70 -3.39 9.73 -0.95
C TYR A 70 -2.86 9.10 0.33
N ILE A 71 -2.22 9.88 1.19
CA ILE A 71 -1.58 9.41 2.42
C ILE A 71 -2.28 10.06 3.60
N TYR A 72 -2.66 9.22 4.56
CA TYR A 72 -3.39 9.61 5.75
C TYR A 72 -2.57 9.36 7.01
N GLY A 73 -2.81 10.19 8.00
CA GLY A 73 -2.14 10.13 9.30
C GLY A 73 -2.76 11.13 10.24
N ASN A 74 -1.93 11.85 11.00
CA ASN A 74 -2.40 12.86 11.95
C ASN A 74 -1.66 14.19 11.82
N SER A 75 -2.31 15.26 12.27
CA SER A 75 -1.75 16.59 12.43
C SER A 75 -2.11 17.17 13.80
N GLY A 76 -1.22 17.98 14.37
CA GLY A 76 -1.38 18.51 15.72
C GLY A 76 -0.08 19.08 16.32
N PRO A 77 -0.11 19.52 17.59
CA PRO A 77 0.97 20.35 18.16
C PRO A 77 2.31 19.63 18.32
N ASN A 78 2.29 18.30 18.41
CA ASN A 78 3.48 17.49 18.65
C ASN A 78 4.15 17.01 17.35
N TYR A 79 3.49 17.21 16.21
CA TYR A 79 3.98 16.73 14.92
C TYR A 79 4.88 17.76 14.26
N GLY A 80 5.89 17.28 13.52
CA GLY A 80 6.84 18.13 12.81
C GLY A 80 6.66 18.11 11.30
N SER A 81 7.74 18.46 10.60
CA SER A 81 7.80 18.41 9.15
C SER A 81 8.19 17.01 8.63
N TYR A 82 7.72 16.69 7.43
CA TYR A 82 7.99 15.45 6.73
C TYR A 82 8.23 15.71 5.24
N GLU A 83 8.94 14.81 4.59
CA GLU A 83 9.20 14.83 3.14
C GLU A 83 8.41 13.71 2.47
N VAL A 84 7.72 14.05 1.39
CA VAL A 84 7.09 13.10 0.46
C VAL A 84 7.91 13.12 -0.82
N THR A 85 8.55 12.01 -1.14
CA THR A 85 9.27 11.83 -2.40
C THR A 85 8.52 10.83 -3.26
N ILE A 86 8.06 11.26 -4.43
CA ILE A 86 7.52 10.37 -5.48
C ILE A 86 8.50 10.42 -6.64
N ASP A 87 9.05 9.26 -6.97
CA ASP A 87 10.16 9.08 -7.89
C ASP A 87 11.37 9.93 -7.49
N SER A 88 11.66 11.00 -8.24
CA SER A 88 12.74 11.95 -7.95
C SER A 88 12.24 13.31 -7.45
N ASN A 89 10.93 13.47 -7.26
CA ASN A 89 10.32 14.74 -6.85
C ASN A 89 10.01 14.73 -5.36
N THR A 90 10.69 15.58 -4.60
CA THR A 90 10.49 15.73 -3.15
C THR A 90 9.70 16.98 -2.82
N THR A 91 8.68 16.84 -1.97
CA THR A 91 7.93 17.93 -1.36
C THR A 91 8.08 17.87 0.15
N THR A 92 8.49 18.98 0.78
CA THR A 92 8.50 19.11 2.24
C THR A 92 7.20 19.74 2.72
N LEU A 93 6.56 19.10 3.70
CA LEU A 93 5.28 19.48 4.29
C LEU A 93 5.42 19.50 5.81
N SER A 94 4.43 20.07 6.49
CA SER A 94 4.34 20.02 7.95
C SER A 94 3.03 19.39 8.39
N ALA A 95 3.12 18.47 9.35
CA ALA A 95 1.98 17.93 10.07
C ALA A 95 1.66 18.75 11.34
N TYR A 96 2.43 19.80 11.62
CA TYR A 96 2.17 20.68 12.75
C TYR A 96 0.86 21.45 12.58
N SER A 97 0.09 21.52 13.66
CA SER A 97 -1.06 22.38 13.82
C SER A 97 -1.19 22.76 15.29
N SER A 98 -1.72 23.95 15.61
CA SER A 98 -1.93 24.37 17.01
C SER A 98 -2.95 23.53 17.77
N SER A 99 -3.72 22.70 17.07
CA SER A 99 -4.70 21.77 17.63
C SER A 99 -4.71 20.47 16.82
N ASN A 100 -5.08 19.37 17.47
CA ASN A 100 -5.24 18.09 16.78
C ASN A 100 -6.29 18.19 15.66
N ALA A 101 -5.96 17.66 14.49
CA ALA A 101 -6.87 17.59 13.36
C ALA A 101 -7.99 16.55 13.61
N SER A 102 -9.10 16.70 12.88
CA SER A 102 -10.06 15.62 12.75
C SER A 102 -9.46 14.48 11.92
N LEU A 103 -9.81 13.24 12.26
CA LEU A 103 -9.31 12.04 11.60
C LEU A 103 -10.38 11.39 10.70
N PRO A 104 -9.96 10.68 9.62
CA PRO A 104 -8.58 10.59 9.13
C PRO A 104 -8.08 11.92 8.55
N HIS A 105 -6.81 12.27 8.78
CA HIS A 105 -6.23 13.51 8.27
C HIS A 105 -5.39 13.24 7.02
N LEU A 106 -5.72 13.91 5.91
CA LEU A 106 -4.96 13.82 4.66
C LEU A 106 -3.64 14.60 4.81
N LEU A 107 -2.52 13.88 4.80
CA LEU A 107 -1.18 14.46 4.83
C LEU A 107 -0.74 14.88 3.42
N TYR A 108 -0.95 14.01 2.43
CA TYR A 108 -0.55 14.27 1.06
C TYR A 108 -1.54 13.65 0.08
N GLY A 109 -1.75 14.30 -1.06
CA GLY A 109 -2.52 13.75 -2.17
C GLY A 109 -1.96 14.18 -3.52
N SER A 110 -1.89 13.24 -4.44
CA SER A 110 -1.65 13.48 -5.86
C SER A 110 -2.60 12.63 -6.68
N ASN A 111 -3.25 13.19 -7.69
CA ASN A 111 -4.25 12.51 -8.52
C ASN A 111 -4.06 12.67 -10.03
N ALA A 112 -2.92 13.25 -10.40
CA ALA A 112 -2.56 13.59 -11.77
C ALA A 112 -1.16 13.05 -12.13
N LEU A 113 -0.74 11.96 -11.48
CA LEU A 113 0.45 11.24 -11.89
C LEU A 113 0.18 10.55 -13.23
N GLU A 114 1.26 10.32 -13.98
CA GLU A 114 1.19 9.45 -15.14
C GLU A 114 0.81 8.03 -14.70
N TYR A 115 0.26 7.23 -15.62
CA TYR A 115 0.02 5.82 -15.31
C TYR A 115 1.34 5.06 -15.49
N ALA A 116 2.17 5.07 -14.46
CA ALA A 116 3.51 4.49 -14.46
C ALA A 116 3.76 3.67 -13.19
N ASN A 117 4.93 3.03 -13.13
CA ASN A 117 5.48 2.53 -11.87
C ASN A 117 6.14 3.70 -11.13
N HIS A 118 5.74 3.89 -9.89
CA HIS A 118 6.21 4.95 -9.01
C HIS A 118 6.85 4.39 -7.74
N THR A 119 7.84 5.10 -7.24
CA THR A 119 8.42 4.85 -5.91
C THR A 119 8.04 5.97 -4.96
N LEU A 120 7.45 5.64 -3.80
CA LEU A 120 7.15 6.58 -2.73
C LEU A 120 8.16 6.40 -1.58
N THR A 121 8.61 7.52 -1.02
CA THR A 121 9.24 7.57 0.31
C THR A 121 8.62 8.70 1.14
N LEU A 122 8.16 8.35 2.34
CA LEU A 122 7.71 9.28 3.39
C LEU A 122 8.78 9.34 4.46
N LYS A 123 9.35 10.51 4.73
CA LYS A 123 10.46 10.67 5.66
C LYS A 123 10.15 11.70 6.73
N ASN A 124 10.28 11.33 8.00
CA ASN A 124 10.22 12.27 9.11
C ASN A 124 11.48 13.14 9.11
N VAL A 125 11.34 14.47 9.04
CA VAL A 125 12.47 15.40 9.11
C VAL A 125 12.47 16.26 10.38
N GLY A 126 11.53 16.01 11.29
CA GLY A 126 11.33 16.79 12.52
C GLY A 126 10.88 18.22 12.23
N ALA A 127 10.79 19.06 13.27
CA ALA A 127 10.46 20.48 13.10
C ALA A 127 11.50 21.18 12.19
N LYS A 128 11.02 21.93 11.18
CA LYS A 128 11.86 22.70 10.24
C LYS A 128 11.39 24.15 10.15
N GLY A 129 12.33 25.07 9.99
CA GLY A 129 12.01 26.49 9.79
C GLY A 129 11.30 27.11 11.01
N SER A 130 10.13 27.71 10.78
CA SER A 130 9.27 28.29 11.81
C SER A 130 8.21 27.33 12.35
N ASP A 131 8.31 26.04 12.02
CA ASP A 131 7.42 25.00 12.54
C ASP A 131 7.56 24.94 14.07
N GLY A 132 6.45 25.22 14.78
CA GLY A 132 6.38 25.21 16.25
C GLY A 132 6.17 23.81 16.83
N GLY A 133 6.19 22.78 15.99
CA GLY A 133 5.94 21.40 16.35
C GLY A 133 7.12 20.67 16.99
N GLY A 134 6.89 19.39 17.25
CA GLY A 134 7.89 18.44 17.74
C GLY A 134 8.53 17.62 16.61
N ASN A 135 9.08 16.47 16.96
CA ASN A 135 9.61 15.52 15.99
C ASN A 135 8.60 14.43 15.60
N GLY A 136 7.36 14.52 16.06
CA GLY A 136 6.35 13.50 15.81
C GLY A 136 5.99 13.41 14.33
N PHE A 137 5.82 12.18 13.85
CA PHE A 137 5.19 11.83 12.57
C PHE A 137 4.32 10.59 12.81
N LEU A 138 3.11 10.56 12.24
CA LEU A 138 2.20 9.42 12.36
C LEU A 138 1.61 9.12 10.98
N PHE A 139 1.79 7.87 10.55
CA PHE A 139 1.19 7.28 9.37
C PHE A 139 0.09 6.31 9.80
N ASP A 140 -1.07 6.39 9.14
CA ASP A 140 -2.23 5.52 9.40
C ASP A 140 -2.41 4.56 8.22
N PHE A 141 -2.73 5.08 7.04
CA PHE A 141 -2.83 4.27 5.82
C PHE A 141 -2.58 5.15 4.59
N LEU A 142 -2.47 4.51 3.43
CA LEU A 142 -2.52 5.20 2.14
C LEU A 142 -3.57 4.57 1.22
N GLN A 143 -3.98 5.32 0.21
CA GLN A 143 -4.82 4.84 -0.89
C GLN A 143 -4.16 5.14 -2.21
N MET A 144 -4.01 4.15 -3.07
CA MET A 144 -3.65 4.34 -4.47
C MET A 144 -4.85 4.06 -5.37
N THR A 145 -4.96 4.74 -6.51
CA THR A 145 -5.95 4.40 -7.52
C THR A 145 -5.33 3.54 -8.61
N VAL A 146 -6.02 2.47 -8.99
CA VAL A 146 -5.64 1.58 -10.11
C VAL A 146 -6.78 1.47 -11.11
N GLN A 147 -6.46 1.18 -12.37
CA GLN A 147 -7.46 0.80 -13.36
C GLN A 147 -7.65 -0.72 -13.36
N LEU A 148 -8.88 -1.18 -13.18
CA LEU A 148 -9.23 -2.60 -13.19
C LEU A 148 -9.84 -3.07 -14.52
N ALA A 149 -10.49 -2.18 -15.27
CA ALA A 149 -11.11 -2.49 -16.56
C ALA A 149 -11.30 -1.22 -17.42
N PRO A 150 -11.49 -1.34 -18.75
CA PRO A 150 -11.82 -0.20 -19.60
C PRO A 150 -13.23 0.35 -19.34
N GLU A 151 -13.57 1.46 -19.99
CA GLU A 151 -14.92 2.04 -19.95
C GLU A 151 -15.99 1.03 -20.39
N GLY A 152 -17.11 0.98 -19.67
CA GLY A 152 -18.25 0.11 -19.98
C GLY A 152 -18.09 -1.35 -19.55
N ALA A 153 -16.90 -1.79 -19.15
CA ALA A 153 -16.68 -3.12 -18.58
C ALA A 153 -17.22 -3.23 -17.15
N THR A 154 -17.44 -4.46 -16.68
CA THR A 154 -17.74 -4.76 -15.27
C THR A 154 -16.56 -5.47 -14.62
N VAL A 155 -16.47 -5.42 -13.29
CA VAL A 155 -15.46 -6.14 -12.51
C VAL A 155 -16.15 -6.94 -11.41
N THR A 156 -15.81 -8.22 -11.30
CA THR A 156 -16.24 -9.08 -10.19
C THR A 156 -15.02 -9.50 -9.38
N ASN A 157 -15.10 -9.43 -8.05
CA ASN A 157 -14.07 -9.99 -7.19
C ASN A 157 -14.36 -11.47 -6.92
N ARG A 158 -13.34 -12.32 -7.09
CA ARG A 158 -13.36 -13.73 -6.73
C ARG A 158 -12.36 -13.98 -5.61
N THR A 159 -12.84 -14.47 -4.47
CA THR A 159 -11.99 -14.89 -3.36
C THR A 159 -11.65 -16.37 -3.49
N LEU A 160 -10.37 -16.70 -3.37
CA LEU A 160 -9.86 -18.06 -3.23
C LEU A 160 -9.38 -18.21 -1.78
N GLN A 161 -9.93 -19.19 -1.07
CA GLN A 161 -9.49 -19.52 0.27
C GLN A 161 -8.18 -20.33 0.20
N GLU A 162 -7.43 -20.40 1.30
CA GLU A 162 -6.25 -21.26 1.45
C GLU A 162 -6.48 -22.73 1.05
N THR A 163 -7.73 -23.19 1.14
CA THR A 163 -8.16 -24.54 0.74
C THR A 163 -8.61 -24.69 -0.71
N ASP A 164 -8.58 -23.63 -1.53
CA ASP A 164 -8.99 -23.68 -2.93
C ASP A 164 -8.11 -24.65 -3.74
N SER A 165 -8.75 -25.53 -4.52
CA SER A 165 -8.06 -26.61 -5.25
C SER A 165 -7.17 -26.13 -6.40
N SER A 166 -7.25 -24.85 -6.78
CA SER A 166 -6.34 -24.23 -7.74
C SER A 166 -4.96 -23.91 -7.15
N ILE A 167 -4.81 -23.95 -5.82
CA ILE A 167 -3.58 -23.63 -5.11
C ILE A 167 -2.78 -24.91 -4.89
N THR A 168 -1.51 -24.88 -5.29
CA THR A 168 -0.57 -25.99 -5.11
C THR A 168 0.49 -25.61 -4.08
N TYR A 169 0.59 -26.42 -3.03
CA TYR A 169 1.59 -26.29 -1.96
C TYR A 169 2.79 -27.20 -2.20
N THR A 170 3.98 -26.69 -1.90
CA THR A 170 5.24 -27.44 -1.86
C THR A 170 5.91 -27.21 -0.51
N GLY A 171 6.49 -28.27 0.06
CA GLY A 171 6.99 -28.28 1.44
C GLY A 171 5.91 -28.69 2.45
N VAL A 172 6.23 -28.54 3.74
CA VAL A 172 5.39 -28.86 4.88
C VAL A 172 4.63 -27.61 5.31
N TRP A 173 3.31 -27.75 5.38
CA TRP A 173 2.38 -26.71 5.77
C TRP A 173 1.51 -27.18 6.93
N GLY A 174 1.26 -26.29 7.87
CA GLY A 174 0.26 -26.43 8.93
C GLY A 174 -0.97 -25.60 8.63
N ASN A 175 -1.98 -25.72 9.48
CA ASN A 175 -3.24 -24.99 9.36
C ASN A 175 -3.57 -24.34 10.70
N ASN A 176 -4.22 -23.19 10.64
CA ASN A 176 -4.80 -22.50 11.78
C ASN A 176 -6.25 -22.14 11.49
N THR A 177 -7.02 -21.82 12.53
CA THR A 177 -8.41 -21.40 12.41
C THR A 177 -8.68 -20.22 13.32
N SER A 178 -9.29 -19.18 12.76
CA SER A 178 -9.69 -17.98 13.51
C SER A 178 -10.88 -17.34 12.80
N PRO A 179 -11.85 -16.76 13.52
CA PRO A 179 -12.89 -15.94 12.90
C PRO A 179 -12.34 -14.65 12.27
N ALA A 180 -11.07 -14.30 12.51
CA ALA A 180 -10.41 -13.17 11.85
C ALA A 180 -10.02 -13.47 10.40
N PHE A 181 -9.81 -14.75 10.05
CA PHE A 181 -9.39 -15.16 8.72
C PHE A 181 -10.56 -15.26 7.74
N SER A 182 -10.31 -14.95 6.47
CA SER A 182 -11.27 -15.22 5.40
C SER A 182 -11.62 -16.71 5.39
N GLY A 183 -12.90 -17.04 5.27
CA GLY A 183 -13.35 -18.44 5.32
C GLY A 183 -13.13 -19.16 6.67
N GLY A 184 -12.48 -18.53 7.65
CA GLY A 184 -12.22 -19.06 9.00
C GLY A 184 -10.93 -19.86 9.17
N GLY A 185 -10.07 -19.94 8.14
CA GLY A 185 -8.85 -20.73 8.16
C GLY A 185 -7.65 -19.99 7.55
N SER A 186 -6.45 -20.39 7.96
CA SER A 186 -5.19 -19.99 7.33
C SER A 186 -4.26 -21.20 7.24
N THR A 187 -3.20 -21.08 6.44
CA THR A 187 -2.13 -22.06 6.37
C THR A 187 -0.79 -21.39 6.56
N TYR A 188 0.12 -22.05 7.26
CA TYR A 188 1.45 -21.50 7.56
C TYR A 188 2.55 -22.53 7.32
N THR A 189 3.76 -22.03 7.11
CA THR A 189 4.96 -22.84 7.01
C THR A 189 6.13 -22.14 7.68
N ASN A 190 7.05 -22.91 8.26
CA ASN A 190 8.38 -22.47 8.68
C ASN A 190 9.50 -23.23 7.95
N GLU A 191 9.15 -24.01 6.92
CA GLU A 191 10.14 -24.69 6.11
C GLU A 191 10.71 -23.72 5.07
N ASN A 192 12.04 -23.70 4.98
CA ASN A 192 12.73 -22.82 4.03
C ASN A 192 12.40 -23.24 2.59
N LEU A 193 12.01 -22.27 1.77
CA LEU A 193 11.56 -22.45 0.39
C LEU A 193 10.26 -23.24 0.21
N ALA A 194 9.55 -23.56 1.31
CA ALA A 194 8.16 -23.98 1.18
C ALA A 194 7.37 -22.86 0.50
N SER A 195 6.49 -23.24 -0.42
CA SER A 195 5.82 -22.28 -1.31
C SER A 195 4.40 -22.70 -1.62
N PHE A 196 3.54 -21.73 -1.89
CA PHE A 196 2.29 -21.98 -2.62
C PHE A 196 2.36 -21.32 -3.99
N SER A 197 1.61 -21.88 -4.94
CA SER A 197 1.51 -21.35 -6.29
C SER A 197 0.14 -21.57 -6.90
N LEU A 198 -0.24 -20.70 -7.84
CA LEU A 198 -1.47 -20.84 -8.62
C LEU A 198 -1.31 -20.18 -9.99
N ASN A 199 -2.09 -20.68 -10.95
CA ASN A 199 -2.35 -19.98 -12.21
C ASN A 199 -3.70 -19.29 -12.13
N PHE A 200 -3.78 -18.04 -12.57
CA PHE A 200 -5.00 -17.24 -12.45
C PHE A 200 -5.23 -16.36 -13.68
N GLN A 201 -6.45 -15.84 -13.81
CA GLN A 201 -6.81 -14.79 -14.76
C GLN A 201 -7.56 -13.71 -13.98
N GLY A 202 -7.10 -12.47 -14.10
CA GLY A 202 -7.66 -11.31 -13.42
C GLY A 202 -6.80 -10.09 -13.70
N SER A 203 -7.39 -8.90 -13.68
CA SER A 203 -6.67 -7.64 -13.90
C SER A 203 -5.92 -7.15 -12.65
N ALA A 204 -6.26 -7.69 -11.48
CA ALA A 204 -5.53 -7.52 -10.24
C ALA A 204 -5.62 -8.75 -9.34
N ILE A 205 -4.61 -8.91 -8.50
CA ILE A 205 -4.49 -9.95 -7.48
C ILE A 205 -4.08 -9.32 -6.15
N TYR A 206 -4.73 -9.75 -5.08
CA TYR A 206 -4.43 -9.41 -3.69
C TYR A 206 -4.16 -10.71 -2.95
N VAL A 207 -3.08 -10.76 -2.18
CA VAL A 207 -2.75 -11.89 -1.32
C VAL A 207 -2.78 -11.42 0.12
N PHE A 208 -3.51 -12.13 0.97
CA PHE A 208 -3.67 -11.79 2.37
C PHE A 208 -3.09 -12.87 3.29
N GLY A 209 -2.73 -12.45 4.50
CA GLY A 209 -2.31 -13.28 5.62
C GLY A 209 -2.18 -12.42 6.87
N ASP A 210 -1.88 -13.01 8.01
CA ASP A 210 -1.59 -12.26 9.24
C ASP A 210 -0.18 -11.63 9.20
N LYS A 211 0.20 -10.84 10.20
CA LYS A 211 1.62 -10.52 10.43
C LYS A 211 2.01 -10.75 11.86
N LYS A 212 3.21 -11.27 12.06
CA LYS A 212 3.75 -11.59 13.38
C LYS A 212 5.26 -11.44 13.39
N ASN A 213 5.86 -11.26 14.56
CA ASN A 213 7.29 -10.97 14.70
C ASN A 213 8.22 -12.13 14.29
N ASP A 214 7.72 -13.36 14.27
CA ASP A 214 8.40 -14.55 13.75
C ASP A 214 8.19 -14.74 12.24
N HIS A 215 7.36 -13.89 11.60
CA HIS A 215 7.19 -13.87 10.15
C HIS A 215 8.32 -13.00 9.59
N ARG A 216 9.10 -13.48 8.62
CA ARG A 216 10.24 -12.72 8.06
C ARG A 216 10.10 -12.59 6.55
N GLU A 217 11.22 -12.64 5.85
CA GLU A 217 11.27 -12.42 4.42
C GLU A 217 10.61 -13.57 3.67
N TYR A 218 9.89 -13.21 2.61
CA TYR A 218 9.37 -14.15 1.63
C TYR A 218 9.53 -13.55 0.24
N ASN A 219 9.71 -14.41 -0.75
CA ASN A 219 9.80 -14.00 -2.14
C ASN A 219 8.48 -14.23 -2.85
N VAL A 220 8.12 -13.27 -3.70
CA VAL A 220 6.98 -13.34 -4.61
C VAL A 220 7.50 -13.35 -6.04
N TYR A 221 6.97 -14.28 -6.84
CA TYR A 221 7.19 -14.37 -8.27
C TYR A 221 5.83 -14.22 -8.96
N LEU A 222 5.73 -13.21 -9.81
CA LEU A 222 4.60 -13.03 -10.72
C LEU A 222 5.10 -13.29 -12.14
N ASP A 223 4.47 -14.23 -12.82
CA ASP A 223 4.85 -14.75 -14.13
C ASP A 223 6.34 -15.15 -14.16
N ASN A 224 7.04 -14.76 -15.25
CA ASN A 224 8.48 -14.96 -15.39
C ASN A 224 9.29 -13.77 -14.81
N GLY A 225 8.69 -12.99 -13.92
CA GLY A 225 9.33 -11.86 -13.25
C GLY A 225 10.42 -12.30 -12.27
N THR A 226 11.29 -11.37 -11.91
CA THR A 226 12.28 -11.58 -10.84
C THR A 226 11.59 -11.61 -9.48
N ALA A 227 12.18 -12.33 -8.52
CA ALA A 227 11.72 -12.36 -7.14
C ALA A 227 11.60 -10.94 -6.57
N GLN A 228 10.46 -10.65 -5.95
CA GLN A 228 10.27 -9.49 -5.08
C GLN A 228 10.27 -9.97 -3.63
N THR A 229 11.17 -9.43 -2.82
CA THR A 229 11.26 -9.79 -1.40
C THR A 229 10.42 -8.83 -0.57
N PHE A 230 9.53 -9.37 0.25
CA PHE A 230 8.71 -8.65 1.21
C PHE A 230 8.95 -9.20 2.61
N ASN A 231 8.51 -8.46 3.63
CA ASN A 231 8.70 -8.87 5.03
C ASN A 231 7.35 -9.03 5.76
N GLY A 232 7.16 -10.21 6.35
CA GLY A 232 5.99 -10.57 7.15
C GLY A 232 6.03 -10.10 8.60
N THR A 233 7.15 -9.56 9.10
CA THR A 233 7.32 -9.14 10.49
C THR A 233 6.26 -8.11 10.87
N SER A 234 5.50 -8.38 11.93
CA SER A 234 4.50 -7.45 12.45
C SER A 234 5.14 -6.10 12.76
N GLY A 235 4.43 -5.03 12.40
CA GLY A 235 4.84 -3.62 12.53
C GLY A 235 5.26 -3.15 13.92
N CYS A 236 5.00 -3.97 14.93
CA CYS A 236 5.15 -3.60 16.32
C CYS A 236 6.62 -3.39 16.72
N GLY A 237 6.99 -2.13 16.97
CA GLY A 237 8.22 -1.77 17.68
C GLY A 237 8.07 -1.80 19.20
N GLY A 238 9.17 -1.57 19.93
CA GLY A 238 9.13 -1.36 21.38
C GLY A 238 8.76 -2.59 22.22
N ALA A 239 7.88 -2.40 23.22
CA ALA A 239 7.68 -3.33 24.34
C ALA A 239 7.08 -4.69 23.96
N PHE A 240 6.27 -4.75 22.89
CA PHE A 240 5.58 -5.97 22.43
C PHE A 240 6.01 -6.38 21.01
N GLY A 241 7.12 -5.84 20.50
CA GLY A 241 7.61 -6.19 19.16
C GLY A 241 8.00 -7.66 18.97
N GLN A 242 8.05 -8.45 20.04
CA GLN A 242 8.27 -9.90 19.99
C GLN A 242 7.01 -10.76 20.17
N THR A 243 5.85 -10.15 20.39
CA THR A 243 4.60 -10.89 20.67
C THR A 243 3.42 -10.40 19.85
N CYS A 244 3.51 -9.21 19.27
CA CYS A 244 2.42 -8.63 18.52
C CYS A 244 2.15 -9.38 17.22
N GLU A 245 0.87 -9.68 17.04
CA GLU A 245 0.29 -10.35 15.89
C GLU A 245 -0.89 -9.51 15.41
N GLN A 246 -0.85 -9.09 14.14
CA GLN A 246 -2.00 -8.52 13.46
C GLN A 246 -2.70 -9.64 12.70
N GLN A 247 -3.78 -10.16 13.29
CA GLN A 247 -4.57 -11.26 12.74
C GLN A 247 -5.61 -10.80 11.71
N GLN A 248 -5.90 -9.50 11.64
CA GLN A 248 -6.73 -8.98 10.56
C GLN A 248 -5.97 -9.13 9.22
N PRO A 249 -6.67 -9.43 8.10
CA PRO A 249 -6.03 -9.68 6.82
C PRO A 249 -5.10 -8.53 6.39
N CYS A 250 -3.79 -8.76 6.44
CA CYS A 250 -2.77 -7.84 5.96
C CYS A 250 -2.46 -8.17 4.50
N LEU A 251 -2.33 -7.14 3.67
CA LEU A 251 -1.92 -7.28 2.28
C LEU A 251 -0.45 -7.69 2.22
N LYS A 252 -0.24 -8.95 1.81
CA LYS A 252 1.08 -9.56 1.58
C LYS A 252 1.65 -9.14 0.24
N PHE A 253 0.80 -9.16 -0.77
CA PHE A 253 1.19 -8.84 -2.13
C PHE A 253 0.01 -8.27 -2.89
N PHE A 254 0.31 -7.32 -3.77
CA PHE A 254 -0.64 -6.75 -4.70
C PHE A 254 0.00 -6.55 -6.06
N ALA A 255 -0.73 -6.94 -7.11
CA ALA A 255 -0.42 -6.55 -8.47
C ALA A 255 -1.71 -6.18 -9.20
N SER A 256 -1.60 -5.23 -10.13
CA SER A 256 -2.70 -4.79 -11.00
C SER A 256 -2.19 -4.50 -12.40
N ASN A 257 -3.05 -3.97 -13.26
CA ASN A 257 -2.75 -3.72 -14.67
C ASN A 257 -2.36 -5.01 -15.43
N LEU A 258 -2.92 -6.14 -15.00
CA LEU A 258 -2.67 -7.45 -15.59
C LEU A 258 -3.59 -7.69 -16.80
N GLY A 259 -3.07 -8.38 -17.81
CA GLY A 259 -3.78 -8.67 -19.05
C GLY A 259 -4.74 -9.85 -18.93
N GLY A 260 -5.43 -10.18 -20.02
CA GLY A 260 -6.34 -11.34 -20.08
C GLY A 260 -5.64 -12.69 -20.23
N SER A 261 -4.31 -12.73 -20.21
CA SER A 261 -3.54 -13.98 -20.22
C SER A 261 -3.68 -14.72 -18.90
N VAL A 262 -3.37 -16.02 -18.91
CA VAL A 262 -3.13 -16.75 -17.67
C VAL A 262 -1.82 -16.26 -17.06
N HIS A 263 -1.89 -15.78 -15.85
CA HIS A 263 -0.76 -15.38 -15.02
C HIS A 263 -0.41 -16.49 -14.03
N SER A 264 0.84 -16.53 -13.56
CA SER A 264 1.28 -17.45 -12.52
C SER A 264 1.78 -16.67 -11.31
N LEU A 265 1.32 -17.00 -10.11
CA LEU A 265 1.88 -16.50 -8.85
C LEU A 265 2.55 -17.65 -8.12
N LYS A 266 3.76 -17.42 -7.58
CA LYS A 266 4.40 -18.26 -6.56
C LYS A 266 4.88 -17.39 -5.41
N ILE A 267 4.61 -17.80 -4.18
CA ILE A 267 5.17 -17.19 -2.97
C ILE A 267 5.94 -18.25 -2.19
N GLU A 268 7.19 -17.96 -1.81
CA GLU A 268 8.06 -18.86 -1.06
C GLU A 268 8.57 -18.22 0.24
N ASN A 269 8.57 -19.00 1.31
CA ASN A 269 9.10 -18.58 2.62
C ASN A 269 10.64 -18.63 2.63
N LEU A 270 11.31 -17.59 3.11
CA LEU A 270 12.76 -17.58 3.29
C LEU A 270 13.14 -17.91 4.74
N ALA A 271 12.70 -19.07 5.23
CA ALA A 271 12.88 -19.50 6.63
C ALA A 271 14.34 -19.68 7.07
N GLY A 272 15.30 -19.71 6.14
CA GLY A 272 16.74 -19.85 6.39
C GLY A 272 17.30 -18.83 7.39
N VAL A 273 16.57 -17.75 7.66
CA VAL A 273 16.78 -16.85 8.80
C VAL A 273 15.87 -17.26 9.97
N ASN A 274 16.46 -17.83 11.02
CA ASN A 274 15.79 -18.10 12.31
C ASN A 274 14.55 -19.02 12.29
N GLN A 275 14.38 -19.87 11.26
CA GLN A 275 13.18 -20.72 11.10
C GLN A 275 11.90 -19.89 11.06
N SER A 276 11.94 -18.77 10.33
CA SER A 276 10.80 -17.85 10.25
C SER A 276 9.59 -18.45 9.56
N TYR A 277 8.44 -17.93 9.95
CA TYR A 277 7.16 -18.38 9.43
C TYR A 277 6.68 -17.50 8.28
N PHE A 278 5.79 -18.07 7.48
CA PHE A 278 4.95 -17.35 6.54
C PHE A 278 3.54 -17.95 6.66
N ASP A 279 2.54 -17.08 6.73
CA ASP A 279 1.12 -17.44 6.78
C ASP A 279 0.39 -16.88 5.56
N PHE A 280 -0.57 -17.66 5.10
CA PHE A 280 -1.44 -17.39 3.97
C PHE A 280 -2.90 -17.62 4.37
N ASP A 281 -3.72 -16.60 4.20
CA ASP A 281 -5.17 -16.61 4.45
C ASP A 281 -5.92 -16.83 3.14
N SER A 282 -5.87 -15.85 2.23
CA SER A 282 -6.69 -15.88 1.02
C SER A 282 -6.15 -15.01 -0.11
N ILE A 283 -6.66 -15.27 -1.31
CA ILE A 283 -6.41 -14.47 -2.51
C ILE A 283 -7.71 -13.83 -2.94
N VAL A 284 -7.66 -12.58 -3.35
CA VAL A 284 -8.76 -11.95 -4.10
C VAL A 284 -8.27 -11.65 -5.52
N LEU A 285 -9.06 -12.04 -6.52
CA LEU A 285 -8.84 -11.71 -7.92
C LEU A 285 -9.89 -10.70 -8.36
N SER A 286 -9.48 -9.59 -8.96
CA SER A 286 -10.40 -8.73 -9.70
C SER A 286 -10.50 -9.25 -11.14
N VAL A 287 -11.68 -9.75 -11.51
CA VAL A 287 -11.93 -10.37 -12.82
C VAL A 287 -12.85 -9.45 -13.63
N PRO A 288 -12.32 -8.73 -14.63
CA PRO A 288 -13.13 -7.87 -15.46
C PRO A 288 -13.84 -8.65 -16.58
N SER A 289 -14.93 -8.09 -17.11
CA SER A 289 -15.57 -8.61 -18.32
C SER A 289 -14.72 -8.37 -19.58
N GLU A 290 -13.86 -7.35 -19.56
CA GLU A 290 -12.92 -7.00 -20.63
C GLU A 290 -11.59 -6.54 -20.04
N TYR A 291 -10.49 -6.99 -20.63
CA TYR A 291 -9.15 -6.65 -20.20
C TYR A 291 -8.58 -5.55 -21.10
N ALA A 292 -8.09 -4.48 -20.48
CA ALA A 292 -7.38 -3.40 -21.18
C ALA A 292 -6.26 -2.87 -20.27
N PRO A 293 -5.17 -3.65 -20.08
CA PRO A 293 -4.02 -3.16 -19.34
C PRO A 293 -3.46 -1.91 -20.04
N ARG A 294 -3.02 -0.95 -19.23
CA ARG A 294 -2.41 0.30 -19.65
C ARG A 294 -0.97 0.05 -20.03
N GLU A 295 -0.54 0.66 -21.14
CA GLU A 295 0.88 0.87 -21.41
C GLU A 295 1.44 1.81 -20.36
N LEU A 296 2.44 1.35 -19.60
CA LEU A 296 3.07 2.14 -18.57
C LEU A 296 3.96 3.20 -19.22
N SER A 297 3.88 4.46 -18.77
CA SER A 297 4.86 5.45 -19.22
C SER A 297 6.23 5.12 -18.62
N ASN A 298 7.27 5.14 -19.45
CA ASN A 298 8.63 5.00 -18.97
C ASN A 298 9.04 6.31 -18.29
N SER A 299 9.19 6.30 -16.97
CA SER A 299 9.88 7.35 -16.23
C SER A 299 11.39 7.29 -16.53
N SER A 300 11.80 7.70 -17.73
CA SER A 300 13.21 7.99 -17.98
C SER A 300 13.58 9.30 -17.26
N PRO A 301 14.70 9.36 -16.51
CA PRO A 301 15.21 10.64 -16.09
C PRO A 301 15.50 11.44 -17.36
N SER A 302 14.89 12.61 -17.49
CA SER A 302 15.14 13.51 -18.60
C SER A 302 16.63 13.88 -18.58
N SER A 303 17.41 13.17 -19.39
CA SER A 303 18.72 13.64 -19.79
C SER A 303 18.46 14.90 -20.61
N ASN A 304 18.81 16.05 -20.02
CA ASN A 304 18.91 17.30 -20.74
C ASN A 304 19.92 17.08 -21.88
N ALA A 305 19.42 16.71 -23.06
CA ALA A 305 20.18 16.79 -24.29
C ALA A 305 20.42 18.28 -24.55
N SER A 306 21.62 18.73 -24.19
CA SER A 306 22.11 20.05 -24.50
C SER A 306 22.12 20.22 -26.03
N ALA A 307 21.11 20.93 -26.53
CA ALA A 307 21.10 21.39 -27.91
C ALA A 307 22.18 22.45 -28.06
N THR A 308 23.27 22.11 -28.76
CA THR A 308 24.21 23.10 -29.27
C THR A 308 23.54 23.82 -30.43
N SER A 309 23.08 25.06 -30.19
CA SER A 309 22.51 25.92 -31.21
C SER A 309 23.61 26.60 -32.02
N SER A 310 23.50 26.51 -33.35
CA SER A 310 24.13 27.46 -34.26
C SER A 310 23.16 28.62 -34.48
N SER A 311 23.69 29.82 -34.37
CA SER A 311 22.97 31.09 -34.37
C SER A 311 22.54 31.49 -35.78
N THR A 312 21.30 31.96 -35.92
CA THR A 312 21.00 33.04 -36.88
C THR A 312 19.84 33.89 -36.36
N SER A 313 20.12 35.17 -36.28
CA SER A 313 19.27 36.25 -35.78
C SER A 313 18.13 36.61 -36.75
N SER A 314 16.93 36.81 -36.21
CA SER A 314 16.09 37.93 -36.66
C SER A 314 15.04 38.30 -35.60
N THR A 315 14.89 39.62 -35.46
CA THR A 315 14.14 40.38 -34.47
C THR A 315 12.65 40.47 -34.82
N SER A 316 11.75 40.38 -33.84
CA SER A 316 10.72 41.42 -33.57
C SER A 316 9.66 41.01 -32.53
N THR A 317 9.49 41.92 -31.55
CA THR A 317 8.25 42.38 -30.89
C THR A 317 7.36 41.43 -30.06
N SER A 318 7.30 41.72 -28.75
CA SER A 318 6.21 41.40 -27.81
C SER A 318 4.90 42.16 -28.15
N PRO A 319 3.74 41.76 -27.60
CA PRO A 319 3.37 42.24 -26.27
C PRO A 319 2.69 41.21 -25.33
N SER A 320 2.66 41.64 -24.07
CA SER A 320 2.08 41.05 -22.86
C SER A 320 0.55 40.84 -22.86
N ASN A 321 0.10 39.89 -22.02
CA ASN A 321 -1.10 39.83 -21.16
C ASN A 321 -1.47 38.34 -21.06
N GLY A 322 -1.58 37.67 -19.91
CA GLY A 322 -2.21 38.05 -18.64
C GLY A 322 -3.35 37.06 -18.37
N VAL A 323 -3.44 36.59 -17.12
CA VAL A 323 -4.57 35.90 -16.45
C VAL A 323 -4.58 34.35 -16.46
N ASN A 324 -4.17 33.80 -15.31
CA ASN A 324 -4.59 32.49 -14.79
C ASN A 324 -6.07 32.54 -14.37
N PRO A 325 -6.87 31.49 -14.63
CA PRO A 325 -8.05 31.21 -13.83
C PRO A 325 -7.77 30.05 -12.86
N LEU A 326 -7.96 30.36 -11.59
CA LEU A 326 -8.20 29.43 -10.49
C LEU A 326 -9.38 28.51 -10.85
N MET A 327 -9.19 27.19 -10.83
CA MET A 327 -10.29 26.23 -10.86
C MET A 327 -10.65 25.81 -9.44
N ALA A 328 -11.88 26.14 -9.07
CA ALA A 328 -12.49 25.87 -7.78
C ALA A 328 -12.64 24.36 -7.54
N TRP A 329 -12.22 23.91 -6.36
CA TRP A 329 -12.50 22.60 -5.81
C TRP A 329 -14.00 22.45 -5.50
N ASN A 330 -14.59 21.34 -5.93
CA ASN A 330 -15.96 20.95 -5.61
C ASN A 330 -15.92 19.73 -4.67
N PRO A 331 -16.26 19.87 -3.37
CA PRO A 331 -16.18 18.79 -2.40
C PRO A 331 -17.52 18.04 -2.37
N MET A 332 -17.73 17.11 -3.30
CA MET A 332 -18.74 16.05 -3.12
C MET A 332 -18.48 14.93 -4.13
N LEU A 333 -17.87 13.84 -3.66
CA LEU A 333 -18.06 12.53 -4.25
C LEU A 333 -17.93 11.49 -3.13
N LEU A 334 -19.07 11.18 -2.50
CA LEU A 334 -19.25 10.00 -1.65
C LEU A 334 -19.18 8.78 -2.57
N LEU A 335 -18.09 8.02 -2.45
CA LEU A 335 -17.89 6.77 -3.19
C LEU A 335 -18.44 5.58 -2.40
N PHE A 336 -19.09 4.70 -3.15
CA PHE A 336 -19.65 3.43 -2.73
C PHE A 336 -18.65 2.59 -1.94
N MET A 337 -19.07 2.14 -0.75
CA MET A 337 -18.37 1.12 0.02
C MET A 337 -18.63 -0.27 -0.58
N ALA A 338 -17.57 -1.03 -0.86
CA ALA A 338 -17.66 -2.48 -0.86
C ALA A 338 -17.56 -2.94 0.61
N PHE A 339 -18.72 -3.03 1.28
CA PHE A 339 -18.82 -3.69 2.58
C PHE A 339 -18.78 -5.21 2.39
N ILE A 340 -17.74 -5.88 2.88
CA ILE A 340 -17.81 -7.32 3.16
C ILE A 340 -18.32 -7.48 4.60
N TYR A 341 -19.64 -7.53 4.77
CA TYR A 341 -20.26 -8.01 6.02
C TYR A 341 -20.52 -9.51 5.90
N LEU A 342 -19.79 -10.32 6.68
CA LEU A 342 -20.14 -11.71 6.94
C LEU A 342 -21.38 -11.76 7.85
N LEU A 343 -22.57 -11.89 7.25
CA LEU A 343 -23.80 -12.22 7.96
C LEU A 343 -23.78 -13.71 8.34
N LYS A 344 -23.67 -14.00 9.64
CA LYS A 344 -23.95 -15.34 10.19
C LYS A 344 -25.45 -15.68 10.03
N PRO A 345 -25.83 -16.89 9.60
CA PRO A 345 -27.17 -17.40 9.82
C PRO A 345 -27.35 -17.75 11.30
N ARG A 346 -28.36 -17.17 11.94
CA ARG A 346 -28.90 -17.72 13.19
C ARG A 346 -29.66 -18.99 12.86
N LEU A 347 -29.21 -20.13 13.37
CA LEU A 347 -30.04 -21.33 13.49
C LEU A 347 -30.78 -21.27 14.83
N HIS A 348 -32.04 -21.68 14.79
CA HIS A 348 -33.01 -21.72 15.89
C HIS A 348 -32.58 -22.61 17.05
#